data_AF-A0A9W4J3G8-F1
#
_entry.id   AF-A0A9W4J3G8-F1
#
_cell.length_a   1.000
_cell.length_b   1.000
_cell.length_c   1.000
_cell.angle_alpha   90.00
_cell.angle_beta   90.00
_cell.angle_gamma   90.00
#
_symmetry.space_group_name_H-M   'P 1'
#
loop_
_entity.id
_entity.type
_entity.pdbx_description
1 polymer ?
#
loop_
_entity_poly.entity_id
_entity_poly.type
_entity_poly.pdbx_seq_one_letter_code
_entity_poly.pdbx_strand_id
1 'polypeptide(L)'
;MGGKSSRVYITGPGLQLIFCSKINDDGYLHGLRIWEDQVTGAVRIQASVHGGPMGRTPVWTAFITHNLVKDKWIRTEDSRTVVLRNVRPMVFMSGDDYNSPRNNYGHIIEFKTSSDATDFLNAIRRLATGAH
;
A
#
# COMPACT_ATOMS: atom_id res chain seq x y z
N MET A 1 -21.71 -11.22 24.85
CA MET A 1 -21.90 -10.23 23.75
C MET A 1 -20.59 -10.13 22.99
N GLY A 2 -20.42 -10.90 21.91
CA GLY A 2 -19.21 -10.87 21.08
C GLY A 2 -19.49 -10.04 19.84
N GLY A 3 -18.99 -8.81 19.81
CA GLY A 3 -19.06 -7.97 18.61
C GLY A 3 -18.38 -8.70 17.46
N LYS A 4 -19.13 -9.04 16.42
CA LYS A 4 -18.56 -9.51 15.16
C LYS A 4 -17.61 -8.41 14.69
N SER A 5 -16.32 -8.69 14.68
CA SER A 5 -15.33 -7.85 13.99
C SER A 5 -15.69 -7.90 12.50
N SER A 6 -16.45 -6.89 12.07
CA SER A 6 -16.79 -6.68 10.68
C SER A 6 -15.49 -6.45 9.93
N ARG A 7 -15.10 -7.44 9.11
CA ARG A 7 -14.01 -7.28 8.15
C ARG A 7 -14.44 -6.20 7.16
N VAL A 8 -14.05 -4.95 7.41
CA VAL A 8 -14.31 -3.83 6.50
C VAL A 8 -13.38 -4.01 5.30
N TYR A 9 -13.84 -4.77 4.31
CA TYR A 9 -13.34 -4.63 2.96
C TYR A 9 -14.03 -3.40 2.38
N ILE A 10 -13.28 -2.32 2.13
CA ILE A 10 -13.77 -1.32 1.17
C ILE A 10 -13.57 -1.94 -0.21
N THR A 11 -14.37 -2.94 -0.58
CA THR A 11 -14.43 -3.48 -1.95
C THR A 11 -15.87 -3.33 -2.42
N GLY A 12 -16.20 -2.18 -2.99
CA GLY A 12 -17.42 -1.97 -3.74
C GLY A 12 -17.28 -2.43 -5.20
N PRO A 13 -18.42 -2.60 -5.90
CA PRO A 13 -18.42 -2.80 -7.35
C PRO A 13 -17.62 -1.66 -8.02
N GLY A 14 -16.68 -2.02 -8.89
CA GLY A 14 -15.75 -1.08 -9.54
C GLY A 14 -14.32 -1.09 -8.98
N LEU A 15 -14.07 -1.69 -7.80
CA LEU A 15 -12.71 -1.79 -7.26
C LEU A 15 -11.95 -3.01 -7.83
N GLN A 16 -10.90 -2.74 -8.59
CA GLN A 16 -10.01 -3.74 -9.18
C GLN A 16 -8.71 -3.87 -8.38
N LEU A 17 -8.29 -5.11 -8.12
CA LEU A 17 -6.96 -5.40 -7.58
C LEU A 17 -5.92 -5.32 -8.72
N ILE A 18 -4.98 -4.40 -8.61
CA ILE A 18 -3.95 -4.18 -9.64
C ILE A 18 -2.65 -4.90 -9.30
N PHE A 19 -2.32 -4.95 -8.00
CA PHE A 19 -1.09 -5.55 -7.52
C PHE A 19 -1.28 -6.10 -6.12
N CYS A 20 -0.62 -7.21 -5.81
CA CYS A 20 -0.43 -7.68 -4.45
C CYS A 20 0.94 -8.33 -4.25
N SER A 21 1.57 -8.07 -3.12
CA SER A 21 2.81 -8.75 -2.73
C SER A 21 2.97 -8.74 -1.20
N LYS A 22 4.03 -9.37 -0.70
CA LYS A 22 4.41 -9.36 0.71
C LYS A 22 5.54 -8.37 0.95
N ILE A 23 5.42 -7.60 2.02
CA ILE A 23 6.42 -6.61 2.44
C ILE A 23 6.86 -6.89 3.87
N ASN A 24 8.05 -6.42 4.19
CA ASN A 24 8.50 -6.25 5.56
C ASN A 24 8.09 -4.85 6.03
N ASP A 25 7.32 -4.77 7.11
CA ASP A 25 6.75 -3.52 7.61
C ASP A 25 6.75 -3.60 9.13
N ASP A 26 7.49 -2.70 9.78
CA ASP A 26 7.75 -2.68 11.22
C ASP A 26 8.22 -4.04 11.81
N GLY A 27 9.06 -4.77 11.05
CA GLY A 27 9.56 -6.09 11.43
C GLY A 27 8.56 -7.25 11.26
N TYR A 28 7.35 -6.97 10.77
CA TYR A 28 6.32 -7.97 10.51
C TYR A 28 6.09 -8.20 9.02
N LEU A 29 5.60 -9.41 8.68
CA LEU A 29 5.19 -9.72 7.32
C LEU A 29 3.79 -9.16 7.08
N HIS A 30 3.67 -8.24 6.13
CA HIS A 30 2.40 -7.64 5.73
C HIS A 30 2.09 -7.93 4.26
N GLY A 31 0.81 -8.00 3.93
CA GLY A 31 0.33 -8.03 2.56
C GLY A 31 0.07 -6.61 2.07
N LEU A 32 0.79 -6.19 1.03
CA LEU A 32 0.59 -4.92 0.33
C LEU A 32 -0.31 -5.13 -0.88
N ARG A 33 -1.25 -4.20 -1.12
CA ARG A 33 -2.13 -4.21 -2.30
C ARG A 33 -2.23 -2.82 -2.93
N ILE A 34 -2.34 -2.77 -4.25
CA ILE A 34 -2.82 -1.61 -4.99
C ILE A 34 -4.22 -1.91 -5.49
N TRP A 35 -5.15 -1.01 -5.21
CA TRP A 35 -6.50 -1.05 -5.75
C TRP A 35 -6.77 0.20 -6.59
N GLU A 36 -7.52 0.02 -7.67
CA GLU A 36 -8.05 1.10 -8.49
C GLU A 36 -9.57 1.02 -8.52
N ASP A 37 -10.23 2.15 -8.29
CA ASP A 37 -11.64 2.32 -8.54
C ASP A 37 -11.85 2.67 -10.02
N GLN A 38 -12.37 1.73 -10.80
CA GLN A 38 -12.60 1.88 -12.23
C GLN A 38 -13.68 2.93 -12.56
N VAL A 39 -14.50 3.34 -11.59
CA VAL A 39 -15.52 4.38 -11.79
C VAL A 39 -14.91 5.77 -11.62
N THR A 40 -14.03 5.94 -10.63
CA THR A 40 -13.49 7.26 -10.26
C THR A 40 -12.03 7.48 -10.64
N GLY A 41 -11.31 6.44 -11.06
CA GLY A 41 -9.84 6.44 -11.20
C GLY A 41 -9.10 6.54 -9.86
N ALA A 42 -9.79 6.40 -8.72
CA ALA A 42 -9.15 6.51 -7.42
C ALA A 42 -8.21 5.32 -7.17
N VAL A 43 -6.94 5.60 -6.87
CA VAL A 43 -5.92 4.58 -6.62
C VAL A 43 -5.47 4.66 -5.17
N ARG A 44 -5.47 3.51 -4.51
CA ARG A 44 -5.02 3.36 -3.13
C ARG A 44 -3.99 2.25 -2.98
N ILE A 45 -3.03 2.49 -2.10
CA ILE A 45 -2.11 1.49 -1.57
C ILE A 45 -2.59 1.12 -0.17
N GLN A 46 -2.61 -0.16 0.15
CA GLN A 46 -3.00 -0.65 1.47
C GLN A 46 -2.06 -1.76 1.93
N ALA A 47 -1.51 -1.62 3.14
CA ALA A 47 -0.89 -2.73 3.86
C ALA A 47 -1.89 -3.37 4.82
N SER A 48 -1.75 -4.67 5.03
CA SER A 48 -2.61 -5.44 5.91
C SER A 48 -1.84 -6.57 6.56
N VAL A 49 -2.29 -7.03 7.72
CA VAL A 49 -1.71 -8.17 8.41
C VAL A 49 -1.75 -9.40 7.48
N HIS A 50 -0.61 -10.08 7.28
CA HIS A 50 -0.51 -11.18 6.33
C HIS A 50 -1.17 -12.48 6.84
N GLY A 51 -1.12 -12.74 8.16
CA GLY A 51 -1.56 -14.02 8.75
C GLY A 51 -2.20 -13.88 10.13
N GLY A 52 -2.64 -15.01 10.69
CA GLY A 52 -3.29 -15.06 11.99
C GLY A 52 -4.76 -14.58 12.01
N PRO A 53 -5.39 -14.49 13.18
CA PRO A 53 -6.80 -14.12 13.34
C PRO A 53 -7.17 -12.76 12.73
N MET A 54 -6.19 -11.85 12.66
CA MET A 54 -6.32 -10.50 12.10
C MET A 54 -5.92 -10.42 10.61
N GLY A 55 -5.71 -11.56 9.95
CA GLY A 55 -5.32 -11.59 8.55
C GLY A 55 -6.25 -10.74 7.67
N ARG A 56 -5.65 -9.92 6.80
CA ARG A 56 -6.29 -8.95 5.89
C ARG A 56 -6.87 -7.69 6.57
N THR A 57 -6.75 -7.53 7.88
CA THR A 57 -7.06 -6.26 8.55
C THR A 57 -6.06 -5.19 8.08
N PRO A 58 -6.53 -4.01 7.63
CA PRO A 58 -5.65 -2.91 7.23
C PRO A 58 -4.77 -2.44 8.40
N VAL A 59 -3.49 -2.23 8.11
CA VAL A 59 -2.52 -1.59 9.04
C VAL A 59 -2.43 -0.11 8.71
N TRP A 60 -2.25 0.20 7.42
CA TRP A 60 -2.33 1.55 6.89
C TRP A 60 -2.88 1.58 5.48
N THR A 61 -3.36 2.75 5.07
CA THR A 61 -3.85 3.03 3.71
C THR A 61 -3.38 4.40 3.25
N ALA A 62 -3.03 4.53 1.97
CA ALA A 62 -2.71 5.79 1.34
C ALA A 62 -3.36 5.91 -0.03
N PHE A 63 -4.00 7.05 -0.31
CA PHE A 63 -4.49 7.39 -1.64
C PHE A 63 -3.39 8.10 -2.43
N ILE A 64 -3.20 7.67 -3.68
CA ILE A 64 -2.06 8.12 -4.52
C ILE A 64 -2.48 8.68 -5.88
N THR A 65 -3.79 8.80 -6.17
CA THR A 65 -4.28 9.26 -7.49
C THR A 65 -3.58 10.52 -7.98
N HIS A 66 -3.55 11.58 -7.17
CA HIS A 66 -2.90 12.84 -7.55
C HIS A 66 -1.37 12.77 -7.56
N ASN A 67 -0.78 11.73 -6.97
CA ASN A 67 0.65 11.51 -7.00
C ASN A 67 1.08 10.80 -8.28
N LEU A 68 0.21 9.98 -8.91
CA LEU A 68 0.54 9.24 -10.14
C LEU A 68 1.09 10.14 -11.26
N VAL A 69 0.60 11.37 -11.36
CA VAL A 69 1.01 12.37 -12.37
C VAL A 69 2.17 13.27 -11.92
N LYS A 70 2.63 13.16 -10.67
CA LYS A 70 3.71 14.00 -10.14
C LYS A 70 5.06 13.37 -10.43
N ASP A 71 6.04 14.20 -10.75
CA ASP A 71 7.40 13.72 -10.84
C ASP A 71 7.96 13.36 -9.46
N LYS A 72 8.81 12.32 -9.44
CA LYS A 72 9.66 11.97 -8.30
C LYS A 72 8.92 11.66 -6.99
N TRP A 73 7.61 11.41 -6.99
CA TRP A 73 6.89 11.01 -5.76
C TRP A 73 7.26 9.58 -5.32
N ILE A 74 7.76 8.75 -6.23
CA ILE A 74 8.39 7.46 -5.91
C ILE A 74 9.90 7.58 -6.07
N ARG A 75 10.64 6.90 -5.19
CA ARG A 75 12.07 6.68 -5.31
C ARG A 75 12.40 5.23 -5.02
N THR A 76 13.29 4.64 -5.80
CA THR A 76 13.94 3.37 -5.43
C THR A 76 15.21 3.71 -4.64
N GLU A 77 15.34 3.20 -3.42
CA GLU A 77 16.55 3.37 -2.61
C GLU A 77 17.54 2.21 -2.88
N ASP A 78 17.02 0.99 -3.03
CA ASP A 78 17.78 -0.19 -3.43
C ASP A 78 16.87 -1.17 -4.22
N SER A 79 17.39 -2.34 -4.58
CA SER A 79 16.64 -3.32 -5.40
C SER A 79 15.32 -3.82 -4.80
N ARG A 80 15.09 -3.66 -3.49
CA ARG A 80 13.89 -4.12 -2.76
C ARG A 80 13.18 -3.00 -2.00
N THR A 81 13.79 -1.83 -1.87
CA THR A 81 13.25 -0.74 -1.06
C THR A 81 12.77 0.41 -1.92
N VAL A 82 11.50 0.79 -1.73
CA VAL A 82 10.85 1.92 -2.41
C VAL A 82 10.40 2.94 -1.37
N VAL A 83 10.62 4.22 -1.65
CA VAL A 83 10.17 5.34 -0.82
C VAL A 83 9.08 6.11 -1.54
N LEU A 84 7.95 6.27 -0.86
CA LEU A 84 6.82 7.09 -1.25
C LEU A 84 6.95 8.48 -0.64
N ARG A 85 7.37 9.45 -1.45
CA ARG A 85 7.50 10.87 -1.11
C ARG A 85 6.15 11.56 -1.26
N ASN A 86 5.85 12.48 -0.36
CA ASN A 86 4.59 13.24 -0.35
C ASN A 86 3.32 12.36 -0.30
N VAL A 87 3.44 11.16 0.25
CA VAL A 87 2.32 10.28 0.55
C VAL A 87 2.10 10.31 2.06
N ARG A 88 0.84 10.41 2.48
CA ARG A 88 0.45 10.41 3.90
C ARG A 88 -0.39 9.16 4.18
N PRO A 89 0.22 8.07 4.68
CA PRO A 89 -0.54 6.91 5.13
C PRO A 89 -1.45 7.28 6.31
N MET A 90 -2.70 6.86 6.25
CA MET A 90 -3.60 6.77 7.39
C MET A 90 -3.33 5.43 8.07
N VAL A 91 -2.89 5.48 9.32
CA VAL A 91 -2.56 4.31 10.14
C VAL A 91 -3.76 3.95 11.02
N PHE A 92 -4.11 2.67 11.06
CA PHE A 92 -5.26 2.15 11.83
C PHE A 92 -4.87 1.44 13.13
N MET A 93 -3.57 1.24 13.35
CA MET A 93 -3.03 0.69 14.59
C MET A 93 -2.59 1.83 15.53
N SER A 94 -2.55 1.57 16.83
CA SER A 94 -2.03 2.53 17.80
C SER A 94 -0.54 2.77 17.55
N GLY A 95 -0.02 3.93 17.96
CA GLY A 95 1.41 4.24 17.83
C GLY A 95 2.32 3.33 18.69
N ASP A 96 1.76 2.71 19.73
CA ASP A 96 2.49 1.75 20.57
C ASP A 96 2.59 0.36 19.90
N ASP A 97 1.67 0.05 18.98
CA ASP A 97 1.59 -1.25 18.29
C ASP A 97 2.15 -1.23 16.87
N TYR A 98 2.43 -0.04 16.32
CA TYR A 98 2.94 0.10 14.94
C TYR A 98 3.78 1.36 14.74
N ASN A 99 5.03 1.15 14.33
CA ASN A 99 5.95 2.20 13.91
C ASN A 99 6.03 2.24 12.39
N SER A 100 5.27 3.15 11.77
CA SER A 100 5.30 3.37 10.32
C SER A 100 6.73 3.57 9.79
N PRO A 101 7.28 2.65 8.96
CA PRO A 101 8.60 2.79 8.39
C PRO A 101 8.69 4.06 7.54
N ARG A 102 9.60 4.96 7.92
CA ARG A 102 9.75 6.26 7.29
C ARG A 102 11.19 6.74 7.41
N ASN A 103 11.67 7.46 6.40
CA ASN A 103 12.90 8.25 6.47
C ASN A 103 12.60 9.74 6.19
N ASN A 104 13.66 10.55 6.10
CA ASN A 104 13.56 11.98 5.80
C ASN A 104 12.89 12.28 4.44
N TYR A 105 12.80 11.30 3.54
CA TYR A 105 12.19 11.47 2.21
C TYR A 105 10.71 11.07 2.19
N GLY A 106 10.30 10.07 2.95
CA GLY A 106 8.92 9.58 2.90
C GLY A 106 8.71 8.21 3.53
N HIS A 107 7.54 7.65 3.26
CA HIS A 107 7.15 6.32 3.75
C HIS A 107 7.90 5.23 3.01
N ILE A 108 8.42 4.24 3.72
CA ILE A 108 9.26 3.18 3.18
C ILE A 108 8.42 1.93 2.94
N ILE A 109 8.61 1.29 1.79
CA ILE A 109 8.09 -0.04 1.47
C ILE A 109 9.29 -0.93 1.19
N GLU A 110 9.51 -1.93 2.05
CA GLU A 110 10.55 -2.95 1.87
C GLU A 110 9.92 -4.25 1.35
N PHE A 111 10.20 -4.61 0.11
CA PHE A 111 9.69 -5.83 -0.51
C PHE A 111 10.51 -7.05 -0.12
N LYS A 112 9.87 -8.23 -0.08
CA LYS A 112 10.58 -9.48 0.17
C LYS A 112 11.59 -9.84 -0.91
N THR A 113 11.29 -9.53 -2.16
CA THR A 113 12.18 -9.77 -3.29
C THR A 113 12.31 -8.53 -4.18
N SER A 114 13.37 -8.48 -4.98
CA SER A 114 13.56 -7.40 -5.95
C SER A 114 12.58 -7.49 -7.12
N SER A 115 12.11 -8.70 -7.45
CA SER A 115 11.04 -8.91 -8.44
C SER A 115 9.75 -8.24 -7.98
N ASP A 116 9.37 -8.45 -6.71
CA ASP A 116 8.16 -7.82 -6.14
C ASP A 116 8.21 -6.28 -6.21
N ALA A 117 9.37 -5.68 -5.90
CA ALA A 117 9.57 -4.24 -6.02
C ALA A 117 9.45 -3.77 -7.48
N THR A 118 10.00 -4.54 -8.41
CA THR A 118 9.91 -4.26 -9.85
C THR A 118 8.47 -4.35 -10.35
N ASP A 119 7.73 -5.38 -9.94
CA ASP A 119 6.33 -5.58 -10.30
C ASP A 119 5.44 -4.48 -9.73
N PHE A 120 5.70 -4.03 -8.50
CA PHE A 120 5.05 -2.87 -7.91
C PHE A 120 5.26 -1.60 -8.75
N LEU A 121 6.51 -1.30 -9.12
CA LEU A 121 6.83 -0.12 -9.94
C LEU A 121 6.18 -0.19 -11.32
N ASN A 122 6.12 -1.38 -11.94
CA ASN A 122 5.45 -1.60 -13.21
C ASN A 122 3.93 -1.40 -13.10
N ALA A 123 3.31 -1.88 -12.02
CA ALA A 123 1.90 -1.63 -11.74
C ALA A 123 1.60 -0.13 -11.61
N ILE A 124 2.42 0.62 -10.86
CA ILE A 124 2.27 2.07 -10.74
C ILE A 124 2.42 2.77 -12.09
N ARG A 125 3.41 2.39 -12.91
CA ARG A 125 3.61 2.97 -14.26
C ARG A 125 2.40 2.76 -15.15
N ARG A 126 1.81 1.55 -15.15
CA ARG A 126 0.59 1.24 -15.93
C ARG A 126 -0.58 2.13 -15.51
N LEU A 127 -0.76 2.33 -14.20
CA LEU A 127 -1.80 3.22 -13.67
C LEU A 127 -1.56 4.68 -14.08
N ALA A 128 -0.31 5.15 -14.05
CA ALA A 128 0.02 6.51 -14.45
C ALA A 128 -0.22 6.77 -15.96
N THR A 129 -0.05 5.76 -16.81
CA THR A 129 -0.32 5.89 -18.26
C THR A 129 -1.80 5.80 -18.62
N GLY A 130 -2.65 5.24 -17.75
CA GLY A 130 -4.09 5.10 -17.97
C GLY A 130 -4.94 6.18 -17.29
N ALA A 131 -4.35 7.00 -16.42
CA ALA A 131 -5.02 8.13 -15.79
C ALA A 131 -5.21 9.27 -16.80
N HIS A 132 -6.41 9.34 -17.39
CA HIS A 132 -6.84 10.40 -18.31
C HIS A 132 -7.60 11.51 -17.60
#